data_AF-A0A966NEL6-F1
#
_entry.id   AF-A0A966NEL6-F1
#
_cell.length_a   1.000
_cell.length_b   1.000
_cell.length_c   1.000
_cell.angle_alpha   90.00
_cell.angle_beta   90.00
_cell.angle_gamma   90.00
#
_symmetry.space_group_name_H-M   'P 1'
#
loop_
_entity.id
_entity.type
_entity.pdbx_description
1 polymer ?
#
loop_
_entity_poly.entity_id
_entity_poly.type
_entity_poly.pdbx_seq_one_letter_code
_entity_poly.pdbx_strand_id
1 'polypeptide(L)' 'MKYLIAIVLVMLTGCEDRYRYKCQNPDHFHAEECQKPKCLFTQQCPEYLVAPILEKKVNDVQPEAKSNP' A
#
# COMPACT_ATOMS: atom_id res chain seq x y z
N MET A 1 35.65 -14.15 16.70
CA MET A 1 35.21 -14.44 15.31
C MET A 1 33.90 -15.20 15.22
N LYS A 2 33.73 -16.36 15.90
CA LYS A 2 32.48 -17.16 15.82
C LYS A 2 31.20 -16.37 16.16
N TYR A 3 31.25 -15.53 17.19
CA TYR A 3 30.10 -14.71 17.62
C TYR A 3 29.73 -13.59 16.63
N LEU A 4 30.71 -13.05 15.89
CA LEU A 4 30.43 -12.02 14.88
C LEU A 4 29.65 -12.60 13.70
N ILE A 5 29.97 -13.83 13.28
CA ILE A 5 29.24 -14.53 12.23
C ILE A 5 27.80 -14.83 12.66
N ALA A 6 27.59 -15.21 13.92
CA ALA A 6 26.25 -15.44 14.47
C ALA A 6 25.40 -14.15 14.52
N ILE A 7 25.99 -13.01 14.92
CA ILE A 7 25.31 -11.71 14.96
C ILE A 7 24.89 -11.25 13.56
N VAL A 8 25.77 -11.44 12.57
CA VAL A 8 25.45 -11.13 11.16
C VAL A 8 24.27 -11.98 10.69
N LEU A 9 24.25 -13.28 10.96
CA LEU A 9 23.14 -14.16 10.57
C LEU A 9 21.78 -13.74 11.16
N VAL A 10 21.74 -13.25 12.41
CA VAL A 10 20.50 -12.75 13.03
C VAL A 10 20.02 -11.45 12.38
N MET A 11 20.94 -10.56 11.97
CA MET A 11 20.56 -9.30 11.31
C MET A 11 19.93 -9.52 9.92
N LEU A 12 20.25 -10.64 9.25
CA LEU A 12 19.67 -10.94 7.93
C LEU A 12 18.22 -11.44 7.98
N THR A 13 17.66 -11.80 9.14
CA THR A 13 16.28 -12.33 9.22
C THR A 13 15.19 -11.24 9.32
N GLY A 14 15.55 -9.96 9.27
CA GLY A 14 14.62 -8.84 9.49
C GLY A 14 13.93 -8.28 8.24
N CYS A 15 14.26 -8.77 7.04
CA CYS A 15 13.65 -8.31 5.79
C CYS A 15 12.36 -9.07 5.48
N GLU A 16 11.26 -8.71 6.15
CA GLU A 16 9.90 -9.08 5.72
C GLU A 16 9.14 -7.83 5.26
N ASP A 17 8.43 -7.93 4.13
CA ASP A 17 7.47 -6.91 3.71
C ASP A 17 6.29 -6.89 4.69
N ARG A 18 6.35 -5.96 5.64
CA ARG A 18 5.32 -5.73 6.65
C ARG A 18 4.75 -4.34 6.46
N TYR A 19 3.44 -4.29 6.19
CA TYR A 19 2.70 -3.04 6.20
C TYR A 19 2.67 -2.46 7.62
N ARG A 20 3.03 -1.17 7.75
CA ARG A 20 3.00 -0.48 9.04
C ARG A 20 1.58 -0.28 9.55
N TYR A 21 0.62 -0.11 8.64
CA TYR A 21 -0.80 0.07 8.95
C TYR A 21 -1.63 -0.99 8.24
N LYS A 22 -2.65 -1.50 8.93
CA LYS A 22 -3.55 -2.53 8.38
C LYS A 22 -4.20 -2.09 7.07
N CYS A 23 -4.61 -0.83 7.00
CA CYS A 23 -5.23 -0.21 5.82
C CYS A 23 -4.27 0.08 4.67
N GLN A 24 -2.98 -0.22 4.81
CA GLN A 24 -2.00 -0.17 3.73
C GLN A 24 -1.97 -1.49 2.93
N ASN A 25 -2.50 -2.59 3.50
CA ASN A 25 -2.61 -3.86 2.82
C ASN A 25 -3.88 -3.90 1.94
N PRO A 26 -3.79 -4.14 0.62
CA PRO A 26 -4.94 -4.26 -0.27
C PRO A 26 -5.97 -5.30 0.17
N ASP A 27 -5.55 -6.41 0.79
CA ASP A 27 -6.45 -7.47 1.26
C ASP A 27 -7.37 -7.02 2.41
N HIS A 28 -7.04 -5.90 3.06
CA HIS A 28 -7.76 -5.37 4.23
C HIS A 28 -8.51 -4.08 3.96
N PHE A 29 -8.57 -3.58 2.72
CA PHE A 29 -9.31 -2.35 2.42
C PHE A 29 -10.79 -2.45 2.77
N HIS A 30 -11.38 -3.65 2.68
CA HIS A 30 -12.78 -3.89 3.02
C HIS A 30 -13.08 -3.85 4.53
N ALA A 31 -12.06 -3.85 5.39
CA ALA A 31 -12.26 -3.76 6.83
C ALA A 31 -12.92 -2.42 7.20
N GLU A 32 -13.88 -2.45 8.13
CA GLU A 32 -14.63 -1.24 8.50
C GLU A 32 -13.75 -0.08 8.99
N GLU A 33 -12.61 -0.38 9.62
CA GLU A 33 -11.65 0.61 10.10
C GLU A 33 -10.93 1.36 8.96
N CYS A 34 -10.85 0.73 7.79
CA CYS A 34 -10.24 1.29 6.58
C CYS A 34 -11.25 2.01 5.69
N GLN A 35 -12.55 1.91 6.02
CA GLN A 35 -13.63 2.61 5.33
C GLN A 35 -13.89 3.99 5.96
N LYS A 36 -14.30 4.94 5.12
CA LYS A 36 -14.77 6.25 5.59
C LYS A 36 -16.10 6.05 6.36
N PRO A 37 -16.33 6.75 7.49
CA PRO A 37 -15.55 7.86 8.05
C PRO A 37 -14.48 7.45 9.06
N LYS A 38 -14.42 6.18 9.50
CA LYS A 38 -13.52 5.73 10.58
C LYS A 38 -12.06 6.01 10.25
N CYS A 39 -11.62 5.70 9.02
CA CYS A 39 -10.24 5.92 8.60
C CYS A 39 -9.84 7.41 8.54
N LEU A 40 -10.81 8.34 8.42
CA LEU A 40 -10.53 9.78 8.35
C LEU A 40 -10.10 10.33 9.70
N PHE A 41 -10.68 9.81 10.80
CA PHE A 41 -10.31 10.22 12.15
C PHE A 41 -8.91 9.73 12.54
N THR A 42 -8.53 8.54 12.07
CA THR A 42 -7.20 7.97 12.32
C THR A 42 -6.16 8.46 11.31
N GLN A 43 -6.60 9.10 10.21
CA GLN A 43 -5.76 9.49 9.07
C GLN A 43 -5.02 8.29 8.44
N GLN A 44 -5.64 7.10 8.50
CA GLN A 44 -5.10 5.85 7.97
C GLN A 44 -5.90 5.35 6.76
N CYS A 45 -6.59 6.24 6.05
CA CYS A 45 -7.33 5.83 4.85
C CYS A 45 -6.36 5.28 3.79
N PRO A 46 -6.73 4.20 3.08
CA PRO A 46 -5.89 3.58 2.05
C PRO A 46 -5.39 4.57 0.98
N GLU A 47 -6.23 5.54 0.61
CA GLU A 47 -5.94 6.66 -0.31
C GLU A 47 -4.72 7.51 0.10
N TYR A 48 -4.41 7.61 1.40
CA TYR A 48 -3.26 8.37 1.90
C TYR A 48 -1.99 7.51 2.01
N LEU A 49 -2.16 6.20 2.18
CA LEU A 49 -1.09 5.26 2.51
C LEU A 49 -0.53 4.54 1.28
N VAL A 50 -1.33 4.41 0.22
CA VAL A 50 -0.94 3.81 -1.05
C VAL A 50 -0.79 4.94 -2.05
N ALA A 51 0.47 5.32 -2.30
CA ALA A 51 0.83 6.44 -3.17
C ALA A 51 0.10 6.39 -4.53
N PRO A 52 -0.07 7.55 -5.20
CA PRO A 52 -0.83 7.72 -6.47
C PRO A 52 -0.19 7.07 -7.71
N ILE A 53 0.64 6.04 -7.54
CA ILE A 53 1.20 5.24 -8.64
C ILE A 53 0.09 4.54 -9.46
N LEU A 54 -1.13 4.43 -8.90
CA LEU A 54 -2.32 3.94 -9.60
C LEU A 54 -3.08 5.04 -10.38
N GLU A 55 -2.96 6.33 -10.04
CA GLU A 55 -3.66 7.41 -10.76
C GLU A 55 -3.02 7.70 -12.12
N LYS A 56 -1.71 7.46 -12.25
CA LYS A 56 -1.00 7.72 -13.51
C LYS A 56 -1.38 6.74 -14.63
N LYS A 57 -1.77 5.49 -14.31
CA LYS A 57 -2.16 4.48 -15.33
C LYS A 57 -3.57 4.66 -15.90
N VAL A 58 -4.44 5.45 -15.28
CA VAL A 58 -5.80 5.69 -15.78
C VAL A 58 -5.84 6.80 -16.84
N ASN A 59 -4.87 7.72 -16.83
CA ASN A 59 -4.82 8.83 -17.77
C ASN A 59 -4.21 8.47 -19.15
N ASP A 60 -3.66 7.26 -19.30
CA ASP A 60 -3.15 6.76 -20.59
C ASP A 60 -4.17 5.91 -21.37
N VAL A 61 -5.41 5.79 -20.89
CA VAL A 61 -6.51 5.20 -21.68
C VAL A 61 -7.24 6.33 -22.42
N GLN A 62 -6.73 6.63 -23.61
CA GLN A 62 -7.39 7.39 -24.66
C GLN A 62 -8.86 6.92 -24.79
N PRO A 63 -9.88 7.78 -24.58
CA PRO A 63 -11.23 7.46 -24.99
C PRO A 63 -11.29 7.60 -26.52
N GLU A 64 -11.11 6.48 -27.20
CA GLU A 64 -11.41 6.34 -28.61
C GLU A 64 -12.94 6.36 -28.80
N ALA A 65 -13.38 7.20 -29.73
CA ALA A 65 -14.68 7.19 -30.41
C ALA A 65 -15.97 7.35 -29.58
N LYS A 66 -16.52 8.58 -29.62
CA LYS A 66 -17.96 8.74 -29.85
C LYS A 66 -18.18 9.53 -31.15
N SER A 67 -18.58 8.78 -32.17
CA SER A 67 -19.16 9.23 -33.43
C SER A 67 -20.49 9.96 -33.20
N ASN A 68 -20.59 11.18 -33.77
CA ASN A 68 -21.70 11.85 -34.48
C ASN A 68 -23.16 11.79 -33.93
N PRO A 69 -24.13 12.61 -34.41
CA PRO A 69 -24.26 13.36 -35.68
C PRO A 69 -23.94 14.86 -35.64
#